data_AF-A0A4D7BUM9-F1
#
_entry.id   AF-A0A4D7BUM9-F1
#
_cell.length_a   1.000
_cell.length_b   1.000
_cell.length_c   1.000
_cell.angle_alpha   90.00
_cell.angle_beta   90.00
_cell.angle_gamma   90.00
#
_symmetry.space_group_name_H-M   'P 1'
#
loop_
_entity.id
_entity.type
_entity.pdbx_description
1 polymer ?
#
loop_
_entity_poly.entity_id
_entity_poly.type
_entity_poly.pdbx_seq_one_letter_code
_entity_poly.pdbx_strand_id
1 'polypeptide(L)'
;MPAADRGYGVGCRRADPRAEPGTAAGLLPAGRGRGRHAVDAGVRRAGRCCLRSVRHRHGEGLQLANIVRDVGEDAAEGRIYLPDDLLARFGLPDDPAALPRHPALPQARAALAADARAAFARSRAELSALDWRVVRPALVMHAVYDRMLQVLADDGFHALDRPKVGRLSKIGAVLRALLWPPAA
;
A
#
# COMPACT_ATOMS: atom_id res chain seq x y z
N MET A 1 7.97 10.06 -17.56
CA MET A 1 7.10 10.87 -16.67
C MET A 1 7.18 10.29 -15.27
N PRO A 2 7.75 10.99 -14.27
CA PRO A 2 7.86 10.46 -12.92
C PRO A 2 6.45 10.42 -12.29
N ALA A 3 6.15 9.35 -11.56
CA ALA A 3 4.93 9.25 -10.78
C ALA A 3 4.91 10.38 -9.74
N ALA A 4 4.07 11.39 -9.96
CA ALA A 4 3.79 12.41 -8.97
C ALA A 4 3.34 11.70 -7.69
N ASP A 5 3.92 12.11 -6.57
CA ASP A 5 3.57 11.70 -5.21
C ASP A 5 2.11 12.11 -4.94
N ARG A 6 1.15 11.33 -5.45
CA ARG A 6 -0.28 11.45 -5.14
C ARG A 6 -0.46 10.92 -3.72
N GLY A 7 0.02 11.70 -2.77
CA GLY A 7 -0.05 11.43 -1.36
C GLY A 7 -1.50 11.48 -0.91
N TYR A 8 -2.16 10.32 -0.83
CA TYR A 8 -3.28 10.09 0.07
C TYR A 8 -2.72 10.12 1.51
N GLY A 9 -2.46 11.34 1.98
CA GLY A 9 -1.38 11.63 2.93
C GLY A 9 -1.53 11.02 4.33
N VAL A 10 -0.37 10.65 4.91
CA VAL A 10 0.11 11.19 6.20
C VAL A 10 1.65 11.15 6.16
N GLY A 11 2.29 12.32 6.16
CA GLY A 11 3.74 12.45 6.26
C GLY A 11 4.25 12.01 7.63
N CYS A 12 4.65 10.75 7.76
CA CYS A 12 5.55 10.35 8.84
C CYS A 12 6.94 10.86 8.47
N ARG A 13 7.35 12.01 9.03
CA ARG A 13 8.76 12.45 9.00
C ARG A 13 9.61 11.27 9.49
N ARG A 14 10.54 10.78 8.64
CA ARG A 14 11.61 9.89 9.08
C ARG A 14 12.26 10.55 10.29
N ALA A 15 12.33 9.84 11.41
CA ALA A 15 13.22 10.24 12.48
C ALA A 15 14.65 10.12 11.93
N ASP A 16 15.31 11.24 11.72
CA ASP A 16 16.73 11.27 11.36
C ASP A 16 17.53 10.80 12.57
N PRO A 17 18.25 9.65 12.50
CA PRO A 17 19.09 9.19 13.59
C PRO A 17 20.33 10.08 13.83
N ARG A 18 20.55 11.11 12.99
CA ARG A 18 21.67 12.07 13.10
C ARG A 18 21.25 13.48 13.52
N ALA A 19 20.02 13.69 13.97
CA ALA A 19 19.62 14.98 14.54
C ALA A 19 20.34 15.20 15.88
N GLU A 20 21.49 15.90 15.83
CA GLU A 20 22.20 16.43 16.99
C GLU A 20 21.24 17.25 17.86
N PRO A 21 21.20 17.03 19.19
CA PRO A 21 20.37 17.82 20.07
C PRO A 21 20.86 19.27 20.08
N GLY A 22 20.04 20.16 19.50
CA GLY A 22 20.24 21.60 19.51
C GLY A 22 20.49 22.13 20.91
N THR A 23 21.49 22.99 20.99
CA THR A 23 22.03 23.69 22.15
C THR A 23 20.93 24.31 23.04
N ALA A 24 20.73 23.75 24.23
CA ALA A 24 20.08 24.43 25.34
C ALA A 24 21.10 24.51 26.49
N ALA A 25 21.60 25.72 26.73
CA ALA A 25 22.40 26.05 27.90
C ALA A 25 21.60 25.78 29.19
N GLY A 26 22.22 25.13 30.17
CA GLY A 26 21.60 24.84 31.47
C GLY A 26 22.42 23.84 32.28
N LEU A 27 23.40 24.37 33.02
CA LEU A 27 24.32 23.69 33.91
C LEU A 27 23.60 22.99 35.09
N LEU A 28 23.62 21.65 35.19
CA LEU A 28 23.45 20.89 36.45
C LEU A 28 24.19 19.54 36.40
N PRO A 29 24.78 19.05 37.51
CA PRO A 29 25.85 18.05 37.48
C PRO A 29 25.39 16.59 37.46
N ALA A 30 26.35 15.74 37.14
CA ALA A 30 26.25 14.32 36.80
C ALA A 30 25.57 13.44 37.87
N GLY A 31 24.42 12.88 37.51
CA GLY A 31 23.83 11.71 38.16
C GLY A 31 24.08 10.45 37.32
N ARG A 32 25.01 9.60 37.75
CA ARG A 32 25.24 8.27 37.15
C ARG A 32 23.99 7.40 37.29
N GLY A 33 23.56 6.78 36.19
CA GLY A 33 22.73 5.58 36.19
C GLY A 33 21.28 5.77 35.78
N ARG A 34 21.00 5.87 34.47
CA ARG A 34 19.66 5.57 33.87
C ARG A 34 19.66 5.45 32.33
N GLY A 35 20.78 5.06 31.73
CA GLY A 35 20.96 5.12 30.27
C GLY A 35 20.28 4.02 29.43
N ARG A 36 19.86 2.90 30.03
CA ARG A 36 19.37 1.73 29.25
C ARG A 36 17.86 1.71 28.96
N HIS A 37 17.04 2.40 29.76
CA HIS A 37 15.57 2.38 29.56
C HIS A 37 15.07 3.42 28.53
N ALA A 38 15.80 4.54 28.34
CA ALA A 38 15.40 5.59 27.41
C ALA A 38 15.61 5.19 25.94
N VAL A 39 16.73 4.55 25.62
CA VAL A 39 17.02 4.00 24.27
C VAL A 39 16.00 2.92 23.88
N ASP A 40 15.67 2.05 24.82
CA ASP A 40 14.75 0.93 24.62
C ASP A 40 13.28 1.41 24.44
N ALA A 41 12.90 2.50 25.13
CA ALA A 41 11.62 3.19 24.88
C ALA A 41 11.58 3.89 23.50
N GLY A 42 12.70 4.49 23.07
CA GLY A 42 12.85 5.11 21.75
C GLY A 42 12.74 4.12 20.60
N VAL A 43 13.44 2.98 20.69
CA VAL A 43 13.37 1.87 19.72
C VAL A 43 11.95 1.29 19.65
N ARG A 44 11.31 1.07 20.80
CA ARG A 44 9.90 0.62 20.84
C ARG A 44 8.93 1.64 20.24
N ARG A 45 9.17 2.94 20.41
CA ARG A 45 8.32 4.01 19.84
C ARG A 45 8.51 4.12 18.32
N ALA A 46 9.75 4.03 17.84
CA ALA A 46 10.07 3.98 16.41
C ALA A 46 9.44 2.75 15.74
N GLY A 47 9.53 1.56 16.35
CA GLY A 47 8.86 0.35 15.86
C GLY A 47 7.34 0.48 15.77
N ARG A 48 6.68 1.14 16.74
CA ARG A 48 5.23 1.42 16.72
C ARG A 48 4.81 2.46 15.67
N CYS A 49 5.69 3.39 15.31
CA CYS A 49 5.44 4.34 14.23
C CYS A 49 5.60 3.68 12.86
N CYS A 50 6.63 2.85 12.68
CA CYS A 50 6.84 2.03 11.47
C CYS A 50 5.66 1.07 11.23
N LEU A 51 5.19 0.37 12.26
CA LEU A 51 4.04 -0.53 12.12
C LEU A 51 2.75 0.22 11.72
N ARG A 52 2.59 1.48 12.16
CA ARG A 52 1.45 2.33 11.77
C ARG A 52 1.55 2.80 10.32
N SER A 53 2.72 3.24 9.85
CA SER A 53 2.91 3.63 8.45
C SER A 53 2.71 2.44 7.51
N VAL A 54 3.24 1.28 7.88
CA VAL A 54 3.04 0.02 7.16
C VAL A 54 1.56 -0.29 7.04
N ARG A 55 0.82 -0.27 8.16
CA ARG A 55 -0.62 -0.56 8.17
C ARG A 55 -1.40 0.39 7.26
N HIS A 56 -1.08 1.68 7.29
CA HIS A 56 -1.75 2.69 6.47
C HIS A 56 -1.54 2.43 4.98
N ARG A 57 -0.28 2.28 4.55
CA ARG A 57 0.08 2.03 3.14
C ARG A 57 -0.42 0.68 2.62
N HIS A 58 -0.42 -0.31 3.50
CA HIS A 58 -0.99 -1.62 3.18
C HIS A 58 -2.51 -1.54 2.99
N GLY A 59 -3.19 -0.80 3.86
CA GLY A 59 -4.63 -0.52 3.74
C GLY A 59 -4.99 0.25 2.48
N GLU A 60 -4.21 1.28 2.14
CA GLU A 60 -4.36 2.07 0.90
C GLU A 60 -4.31 1.16 -0.34
N GLY A 61 -3.26 0.35 -0.48
CA GLY A 61 -3.13 -0.56 -1.63
C GLY A 61 -4.28 -1.57 -1.72
N LEU A 62 -4.78 -2.06 -0.59
CA LEU A 62 -5.94 -2.97 -0.56
C LEU A 62 -7.23 -2.27 -1.01
N GLN A 63 -7.47 -1.03 -0.58
CA GLN A 63 -8.63 -0.26 -0.99
C GLN A 63 -8.61 0.01 -2.49
N LEU A 64 -7.48 0.47 -3.02
CA LEU A 64 -7.33 0.72 -4.46
C LEU A 64 -7.53 -0.57 -5.27
N ALA A 65 -6.98 -1.69 -4.82
CA ALA A 65 -7.15 -2.96 -5.51
C ALA A 65 -8.59 -3.51 -5.45
N ASN A 66 -9.35 -3.20 -4.40
CA ASN A 66 -10.77 -3.52 -4.35
C ASN A 66 -11.55 -2.69 -5.38
N ILE A 67 -11.31 -1.38 -5.45
CA ILE A 67 -11.97 -0.50 -6.44
C ILE A 67 -11.70 -0.99 -7.87
N VAL A 68 -10.45 -1.34 -8.20
CA VAL A 68 -10.07 -1.83 -9.53
C VAL A 68 -10.82 -3.11 -9.94
N ARG A 69 -11.03 -4.03 -8.98
CA ARG A 69 -11.59 -5.36 -9.26
C ARG A 69 -13.13 -5.36 -9.27
N ASP A 70 -13.75 -4.49 -8.48
CA ASP A 70 -15.20 -4.50 -8.22
C ASP A 70 -15.94 -3.42 -9.05
N VAL A 71 -15.24 -2.59 -9.83
CA VAL A 71 -15.81 -1.47 -10.62
C VAL A 71 -17.05 -1.82 -11.47
N GLY A 72 -17.11 -3.03 -12.06
CA GLY A 72 -18.26 -3.45 -12.84
C GLY A 72 -19.48 -3.81 -11.98
N GLU A 73 -19.24 -4.46 -10.85
CA GLU A 73 -20.26 -4.82 -9.86
C GLU A 73 -20.79 -3.55 -9.16
N ASP A 74 -19.88 -2.64 -8.76
CA ASP A 74 -20.24 -1.35 -8.18
C ASP A 74 -21.10 -0.51 -9.13
N ALA A 75 -20.73 -0.45 -10.42
CA ALA A 75 -21.50 0.27 -11.42
C ALA A 75 -22.90 -0.34 -11.63
N ALA A 76 -23.01 -1.68 -11.58
CA ALA A 76 -24.29 -2.37 -11.65
C ALA A 76 -25.19 -2.10 -10.42
N GLU A 77 -24.59 -1.86 -9.24
CA GLU A 77 -25.28 -1.39 -8.04
C GLU A 77 -25.60 0.12 -8.04
N GLY A 78 -25.22 0.84 -9.10
CA GLY A 78 -25.43 2.29 -9.20
C GLY A 78 -24.41 3.11 -8.39
N ARG A 79 -23.20 2.59 -8.18
CA ARG A 79 -22.14 3.22 -7.38
C ARG A 79 -20.88 3.44 -8.21
N ILE A 80 -20.14 4.50 -7.89
CA ILE A 80 -18.80 4.79 -8.44
C ILE A 80 -17.86 5.05 -7.26
N TYR A 81 -16.78 4.27 -7.17
CA TYR A 81 -15.71 4.47 -6.19
C TYR A 81 -14.38 4.91 -6.83
N LEU A 82 -14.36 5.16 -8.15
CA LEU A 82 -13.18 5.69 -8.80
C LEU A 82 -12.89 7.11 -8.26
N PRO A 83 -11.63 7.45 -7.97
CA PRO A 83 -11.26 8.78 -7.51
C PRO A 83 -11.60 9.88 -8.55
N ASP A 84 -12.06 11.04 -8.08
CA ASP A 84 -12.45 12.18 -8.93
C ASP A 84 -11.30 12.66 -9.84
N ASP A 85 -10.05 12.64 -9.34
CA ASP A 85 -8.87 13.00 -10.14
C ASP A 85 -8.69 12.05 -11.32
N LEU A 86 -9.03 10.78 -11.12
CA LEU A 86 -8.96 9.75 -12.14
C LEU A 86 -10.11 9.90 -13.14
N LEU A 87 -11.33 10.18 -12.67
CA LEU A 87 -12.47 10.46 -13.52
C LEU A 87 -12.18 11.65 -14.43
N ALA A 88 -11.71 12.77 -13.87
CA ALA A 88 -11.34 13.97 -14.60
C ALA A 88 -10.20 13.73 -15.60
N ARG A 89 -9.14 13.02 -15.18
CA ARG A 89 -7.96 12.74 -16.01
C ARG A 89 -8.29 11.93 -17.27
N PHE A 90 -9.21 10.98 -17.17
CA PHE A 90 -9.58 10.09 -18.27
C PHE A 90 -10.90 10.47 -18.94
N GLY A 91 -11.53 11.58 -18.52
CA GLY A 91 -12.81 12.05 -19.07
C GLY A 91 -13.95 11.07 -18.82
N LEU A 92 -13.92 10.35 -17.70
CA LEU A 92 -14.95 9.38 -17.36
C LEU A 92 -16.23 10.08 -16.87
N PRO A 93 -17.42 9.58 -17.23
CA PRO A 93 -18.66 10.11 -16.71
C PRO A 93 -18.82 9.75 -15.24
N ASP A 94 -19.41 10.65 -14.46
CA ASP A 94 -19.89 10.38 -13.10
C ASP A 94 -21.30 9.75 -13.13
N ASP A 95 -21.51 8.83 -14.07
CA ASP A 95 -22.75 8.08 -14.24
C ASP A 95 -22.44 6.58 -14.21
N PRO A 96 -22.91 5.84 -13.19
CA PRO A 96 -22.70 4.39 -13.07
C PRO A 96 -23.20 3.61 -14.29
N ALA A 97 -24.22 4.10 -14.99
CA ALA A 97 -24.75 3.42 -16.17
C ALA A 97 -23.85 3.62 -17.41
N ALA A 98 -23.23 4.78 -17.57
CA ALA A 98 -22.36 5.10 -18.70
C ALA A 98 -20.92 4.63 -18.50
N LEU A 99 -20.42 4.64 -17.25
CA LEU A 99 -19.03 4.34 -16.91
C LEU A 99 -18.52 2.99 -17.48
N PRO A 100 -19.24 1.85 -17.36
CA PRO A 100 -18.76 0.55 -17.83
C PRO A 100 -18.55 0.46 -19.34
N ARG A 101 -19.22 1.33 -20.12
CA ARG A 101 -19.12 1.36 -21.59
C ARG A 101 -18.08 2.35 -22.08
N HIS A 102 -17.47 3.12 -21.18
CA HIS A 102 -16.54 4.17 -21.58
C HIS A 102 -15.21 3.57 -22.07
N PRO A 103 -14.71 3.96 -23.26
CA PRO A 103 -13.51 3.37 -23.85
C PRO A 103 -12.23 3.66 -23.07
N ALA A 104 -12.24 4.69 -22.21
CA ALA A 104 -11.11 5.06 -21.34
C ALA A 104 -11.08 4.32 -19.98
N LEU A 105 -12.12 3.53 -19.66
CA LEU A 105 -12.21 2.83 -18.37
C LEU A 105 -11.05 1.85 -18.14
N PRO A 106 -10.63 1.02 -19.11
CA PRO A 106 -9.48 0.12 -18.93
C PRO A 106 -8.18 0.87 -18.56
N GLN A 107 -7.94 2.03 -19.17
CA GLN A 107 -6.76 2.87 -18.91
C GLN A 107 -6.81 3.50 -17.52
N ALA A 108 -7.99 3.94 -17.08
CA ALA A 108 -8.20 4.41 -15.71
C ALA A 108 -7.97 3.29 -14.68
N ARG A 109 -8.53 2.10 -14.92
CA ARG A 109 -8.30 0.92 -14.07
C ARG A 109 -6.83 0.53 -14.02
N ALA A 110 -6.12 0.59 -15.15
CA ALA A 110 -4.69 0.32 -15.21
C ALA A 110 -3.87 1.33 -14.40
N ALA A 111 -4.21 2.62 -14.47
CA ALA A 111 -3.56 3.66 -13.68
C ALA A 111 -3.80 3.45 -12.18
N LEU A 112 -5.03 3.14 -11.78
CA LEU A 112 -5.36 2.87 -10.38
C LEU A 112 -4.69 1.57 -9.86
N ALA A 113 -4.57 0.55 -10.71
CA ALA A 113 -3.83 -0.67 -10.40
C ALA A 113 -2.32 -0.41 -10.22
N ALA A 114 -1.75 0.52 -10.98
CA ALA A 114 -0.37 0.95 -10.79
C ALA A 114 -0.18 1.67 -9.45
N ASP A 115 -1.12 2.53 -9.07
CA ASP A 115 -1.12 3.21 -7.77
C ASP A 115 -1.22 2.19 -6.61
N ALA A 116 -2.08 1.17 -6.74
CA ALA A 116 -2.19 0.06 -5.77
C ALA A 116 -0.86 -0.73 -5.63
N ARG A 117 -0.22 -1.09 -6.76
CA ARG A 117 1.08 -1.78 -6.75
C ARG A 117 2.17 -0.93 -6.12
N ALA A 118 2.17 0.38 -6.37
CA ALA A 118 3.12 1.30 -5.75
C ALA A 118 2.93 1.36 -4.23
N ALA A 119 1.69 1.41 -3.73
CA ALA A 119 1.39 1.35 -2.30
C ALA A 119 1.89 0.04 -1.66
N PHE A 120 1.67 -1.10 -2.32
CA PHE A 120 2.19 -2.39 -1.88
C PHE A 120 3.72 -2.46 -1.89
N ALA A 121 4.38 -1.89 -2.91
CA ALA A 121 5.84 -1.82 -2.96
C ALA A 121 6.40 -0.99 -1.79
N ARG A 122 5.79 0.17 -1.50
CA ARG A 122 6.15 1.00 -0.34
C ARG A 122 5.93 0.28 0.98
N SER A 123 4.83 -0.44 1.14
CA SER A 123 4.53 -1.23 2.34
C SER A 123 5.55 -2.36 2.53
N ARG A 124 5.89 -3.10 1.46
CA ARG A 124 6.93 -4.15 1.50
C ARG A 124 8.30 -3.63 1.90
N ALA A 125 8.71 -2.46 1.41
CA ALA A 125 9.99 -1.86 1.77
C ALA A 125 10.07 -1.48 3.27
N GLU A 126 8.92 -1.21 3.91
CA GLU A 126 8.87 -0.96 5.35
C GLU A 126 8.77 -2.26 6.16
N LEU A 127 8.09 -3.28 5.61
CA LEU A 127 7.98 -4.61 6.21
C LEU A 127 9.34 -5.31 6.34
N SER A 128 10.32 -5.03 5.48
CA SER A 128 11.64 -5.68 5.55
C SER A 128 12.40 -5.39 6.85
N ALA A 129 12.02 -4.36 7.59
CA ALA A 129 12.62 -4.01 8.89
C ALA A 129 11.94 -4.71 10.10
N LEU A 130 10.92 -5.54 9.86
CA LEU A 130 10.14 -6.21 10.91
C LEU A 130 10.41 -7.72 10.95
N ASP A 131 10.14 -8.34 12.10
CA ASP A 131 10.26 -9.78 12.28
C ASP A 131 9.38 -10.54 11.26
N TRP A 132 9.96 -11.58 10.66
CA TRP A 132 9.32 -12.38 9.61
C TRP A 132 7.95 -12.93 10.04
N ARG A 133 7.75 -13.26 11.33
CA ARG A 133 6.49 -13.79 11.88
C ARG A 133 5.39 -12.75 11.86
N VAL A 134 5.75 -11.48 12.03
CA VAL A 134 4.82 -10.35 12.02
C VAL A 134 4.40 -10.01 10.59
N VAL A 135 5.33 -10.09 9.64
CA VAL A 135 5.08 -9.68 8.24
C VAL A 135 4.45 -10.76 7.38
N ARG A 136 4.54 -12.03 7.78
CA ARG A 136 4.05 -13.17 7.00
C ARG A 136 2.60 -13.00 6.51
N PRO A 137 1.61 -12.62 7.35
CA PRO A 137 0.23 -12.45 6.90
C PRO A 137 0.09 -11.35 5.83
N ALA A 138 0.81 -10.24 5.99
CA ALA A 138 0.82 -9.13 5.05
C ALA A 138 1.40 -9.55 3.69
N LEU A 139 2.49 -10.33 3.68
CA LEU A 139 3.11 -10.85 2.45
C LEU A 139 2.18 -11.81 1.68
N VAL A 140 1.52 -12.71 2.40
CA VAL A 140 0.53 -13.65 1.83
C VAL A 140 -0.61 -12.88 1.17
N MET A 141 -1.17 -11.89 1.87
CA MET A 141 -2.24 -11.05 1.34
C MET A 141 -1.79 -10.29 0.09
N HIS A 142 -0.64 -9.62 0.14
CA HIS A 142 -0.07 -8.95 -1.03
C HIS A 142 0.05 -9.86 -2.25
N ALA A 143 0.54 -11.09 -2.06
CA ALA A 143 0.76 -12.02 -3.15
C ALA A 143 -0.54 -12.39 -3.88
N VAL A 144 -1.64 -12.55 -3.13
CA VAL A 144 -2.96 -12.84 -3.71
C VAL A 144 -3.47 -11.64 -4.51
N TYR A 145 -3.34 -10.43 -3.96
CA TYR A 145 -3.78 -9.20 -4.64
C TYR A 145 -2.93 -8.87 -5.86
N ASP A 146 -1.61 -9.05 -5.79
CA ASP A 146 -0.72 -8.84 -6.92
C ASP A 146 -1.03 -9.82 -8.05
N ARG A 147 -1.30 -11.10 -7.72
CA ARG A 147 -1.75 -12.08 -8.71
C ARG A 147 -3.11 -11.69 -9.33
N MET A 148 -4.04 -11.16 -8.54
CA MET A 148 -5.32 -10.68 -9.05
C MET A 148 -5.15 -9.50 -10.01
N LEU A 149 -4.33 -8.50 -9.63
CA LEU A 149 -4.01 -7.36 -10.49
C LEU A 149 -3.26 -7.78 -11.75
N GLN A 150 -2.45 -8.84 -11.69
CA GLN A 150 -1.81 -9.44 -12.87
C GLN A 150 -2.87 -10.05 -13.80
N VAL A 151 -3.82 -10.83 -13.29
CA VAL A 151 -4.91 -11.41 -14.10
C VAL A 151 -5.71 -10.32 -14.81
N LEU A 152 -6.01 -9.21 -14.13
CA LEU A 152 -6.68 -8.06 -14.76
C LEU A 152 -5.80 -7.36 -15.80
N ALA A 153 -4.50 -7.26 -15.57
CA ALA A 153 -3.56 -6.67 -16.52
C ALA A 153 -3.37 -7.55 -17.76
N ASP A 154 -3.34 -8.87 -17.60
CA ASP A 154 -3.23 -9.85 -18.69
C ASP A 154 -4.47 -9.77 -19.62
N ASP A 155 -5.64 -9.41 -19.06
CA ASP A 155 -6.88 -9.11 -19.80
C ASP A 155 -6.92 -7.70 -20.39
N GLY A 156 -5.97 -6.82 -20.03
CA GLY A 156 -5.99 -5.41 -20.44
C GLY A 156 -7.03 -4.57 -19.71
N PHE A 157 -7.59 -5.06 -18.59
CA PHE A 157 -8.63 -4.41 -17.79
C PHE A 157 -9.95 -4.18 -18.56
N HIS A 158 -10.29 -5.06 -19.50
CA HIS A 158 -11.55 -4.99 -20.25
C HIS A 158 -12.71 -5.68 -19.51
N ALA A 159 -12.44 -6.80 -18.83
CA ALA A 159 -13.44 -7.56 -18.10
C ALA A 159 -13.98 -6.77 -16.91
N LEU A 160 -15.31 -6.60 -16.88
CA LEU A 160 -16.04 -5.95 -15.78
C LEU A 160 -16.41 -6.93 -14.67
N ASP A 161 -16.46 -8.22 -15.00
CA ASP A 161 -16.68 -9.27 -14.02
C ASP A 161 -15.50 -9.40 -13.06
N ARG A 162 -15.81 -9.82 -11.84
CA ARG A 162 -14.81 -10.05 -10.81
C ARG A 162 -13.78 -11.10 -11.27
N PRO A 163 -12.46 -10.81 -11.17
CA PRO A 163 -11.43 -11.70 -11.69
C PRO A 163 -11.40 -13.03 -10.92
N LYS A 164 -11.48 -14.14 -11.66
CA LYS A 164 -11.40 -15.50 -11.10
C LYS A 164 -9.94 -15.95 -10.98
N VAL A 165 -9.33 -15.72 -9.82
CA VAL A 165 -7.99 -16.27 -9.54
C VAL A 165 -8.10 -17.73 -9.11
N GLY A 166 -7.60 -18.65 -9.95
CA GLY A 166 -7.60 -20.09 -9.68
C GLY A 166 -6.83 -20.47 -8.40
N ARG A 167 -7.27 -21.55 -7.73
CA ARG A 167 -6.71 -22.01 -6.44
C ARG A 167 -5.20 -22.27 -6.53
N LEU A 168 -4.73 -22.91 -7.61
CA LEU A 168 -3.31 -23.17 -7.84
C LEU A 168 -2.48 -21.89 -8.04
N SER A 169 -3.05 -20.88 -8.72
CA SER A 169 -2.40 -19.58 -8.86
C SER A 169 -2.26 -18.86 -7.52
N LYS A 170 -3.27 -18.97 -6.63
CA LYS A 170 -3.17 -18.44 -5.26
C LYS A 170 -2.10 -19.16 -4.46
N ILE A 171 -2.08 -20.50 -4.49
CA ILE A 171 -1.09 -21.31 -3.77
C ILE A 171 0.33 -20.96 -4.26
N GLY A 172 0.57 -20.91 -5.57
CA GLY A 172 1.87 -20.55 -6.12
C GLY A 172 2.31 -19.13 -5.75
N ALA A 173 1.39 -18.16 -5.72
CA ALA A 173 1.67 -16.80 -5.27
C ALA A 173 2.07 -16.76 -3.79
N VAL A 174 1.32 -17.47 -2.94
CA VAL A 174 1.61 -17.59 -1.51
C VAL A 174 2.95 -18.27 -1.26
N LEU A 175 3.23 -19.39 -1.92
CA LEU A 175 4.51 -20.09 -1.77
C LEU A 175 5.69 -19.18 -2.15
N ARG A 176 5.61 -18.47 -3.28
CA ARG A 176 6.66 -17.50 -3.67
C ARG A 176 6.85 -16.39 -2.64
N ALA A 177 5.77 -15.88 -2.06
CA ALA A 177 5.84 -14.82 -1.05
C ALA A 177 6.39 -15.30 0.29
N LEU A 178 6.18 -16.59 0.63
CA LEU A 178 6.74 -17.21 1.84
C LEU A 178 8.21 -17.63 1.65
N LEU A 179 8.61 -17.92 0.42
CA LEU A 179 10.00 -18.20 0.04
C LEU A 179 10.82 -16.92 -0.18
N TRP A 180 10.20 -15.73 -0.07
CA TRP A 180 10.90 -14.46 -0.11
C TRP A 180 11.80 -14.32 1.12
N PRO A 181 13.14 -14.23 0.97
CA PRO A 181 13.99 -13.93 2.11
C PRO A 181 13.75 -12.46 2.49
N PRO A 182 13.36 -12.13 3.73
CA PRO A 182 13.66 -10.80 4.23
C PRO A 182 15.18 -10.65 4.13
N ALA A 183 15.67 -9.65 3.41
CA ALA A 183 17.10 -9.36 3.41
C ALA A 183 17.51 -9.18 4.89
N ALA A 184 18.36 -10.10 5.36
CA ALA A 184 18.96 -10.06 6.68
C ALA A 184 19.96 -8.91 6.76
#